data_AF-A0A2S9G5A7-F1
#
_entry.id   AF-A0A2S9G5A7-F1
#
_cell.length_a   1.000
_cell.length_b   1.000
_cell.length_c   1.000
_cell.angle_alpha   90.00
_cell.angle_beta   90.00
_cell.angle_gamma   90.00
#
_symmetry.space_group_name_H-M   'P 1'
#
loop_
_entity.id
_entity.type
_entity.pdbx_description
1 polymer ?
#
loop_
_entity_poly.entity_id
_entity_poly.type
_entity_poly.pdbx_seq_one_letter_code
_entity_poly.pdbx_strand_id
1 'polypeptide(L)' 'LARLEGRVALDELLNRWPEWDIDYETARLAPTSTVRGWEHLRGQVR' A
#
# COMPACT_ATOMS: atom_id res chain seq x y z
N LEU A 1 3.54 7.69 -16.75
CA LEU A 1 3.58 6.29 -16.32
C LEU A 1 2.92 6.09 -14.96
N ALA A 2 3.33 6.84 -13.92
CA ALA A 2 2.78 6.76 -12.56
C ALA A 2 1.24 6.62 -12.42
N ARG A 3 0.44 7.35 -13.21
CA ARG A 3 -1.03 7.21 -13.17
C ARG A 3 -1.53 5.85 -13.66
N LEU A 4 -0.91 5.35 -14.73
CA LEU A 4 -1.24 4.04 -15.28
C LEU A 4 -0.77 2.93 -14.35
N GLU A 5 0.45 3.03 -13.85
CA GLU A 5 1.03 2.07 -12.90
C GLU A 5 0.21 1.99 -11.62
N GLY A 6 -0.18 3.13 -11.05
CA GLY A 6 -1.01 3.17 -9.85
C GLY A 6 -2.39 2.55 -10.05
N ARG A 7 -3.02 2.79 -11.20
CA ARG A 7 -4.32 2.17 -11.54
C ARG A 7 -4.19 0.65 -11.67
N VAL A 8 -3.20 0.18 -12.43
CA VAL A 8 -3.00 -1.27 -12.61
C VAL A 8 -2.70 -1.94 -11.28
N ALA A 9 -1.82 -1.37 -10.45
CA ALA A 9 -1.51 -1.93 -9.14
C ALA A 9 -2.74 -2.00 -8.21
N LEU A 10 -3.58 -0.96 -8.22
CA LEU A 10 -4.78 -0.92 -7.39
C LEU A 10 -5.84 -1.92 -7.89
N ASP A 11 -6.08 -1.98 -9.20
CA ASP A 11 -7.04 -2.90 -9.81
C ASP A 11 -6.64 -4.36 -9.53
N GLU A 12 -5.36 -4.69 -9.65
CA GLU A 12 -4.87 -6.05 -9.38
C GLU A 12 -5.00 -6.40 -7.89
N LEU A 13 -4.65 -5.48 -6.98
CA LEU A 13 -4.76 -5.70 -5.54
C LEU A 13 -6.21 -5.94 -5.11
N LEU A 14 -7.12 -5.05 -5.49
CA LEU A 14 -8.53 -5.09 -5.07
C LEU A 14 -9.30 -6.27 -5.68
N ASN A 15 -8.99 -6.65 -6.93
CA ASN A 15 -9.69 -7.76 -7.57
C ASN A 15 -9.16 -9.13 -7.15
N ARG A 16 -7.87 -9.27 -6.82
CA ARG A 16 -7.28 -10.56 -6.42
C ARG A 16 -7.45 -10.86 -4.94
N TRP A 17 -7.41 -9.84 -4.10
CA TRP A 17 -7.53 -9.96 -2.65
C TRP A 17 -8.59 -8.98 -2.14
N PRO A 18 -9.88 -9.34 -2.27
CA PRO A 18 -10.98 -8.46 -1.88
C PRO A 18 -11.08 -8.28 -0.37
N GLU A 19 -10.62 -9.27 0.41
CA GLU A 19 -10.60 -9.24 1.87
C GLU A 19 -9.16 -9.25 2.38
N TRP A 20 -8.78 -8.16 3.02
CA TRP A 20 -7.46 -7.98 3.62
C TRP A 20 -7.55 -6.90 4.70
N ASP A 21 -6.67 -6.99 5.68
CA ASP A 21 -6.50 -5.95 6.71
C ASP A 21 -5.12 -5.33 6.62
N ILE A 22 -5.00 -4.15 7.20
CA ILE A 22 -3.73 -3.47 7.42
C ILE A 22 -3.37 -3.60 8.89
N ASP A 23 -2.15 -4.07 9.15
CA ASP A 23 -1.53 -3.96 10.46
C ASP A 23 -1.06 -2.52 10.68
N TYR A 24 -1.95 -1.73 11.29
CA TYR A 24 -1.66 -0.35 11.65
C TYR A 24 -0.74 -0.23 12.86
N GLU A 25 -0.60 -1.26 13.68
CA GLU A 25 0.28 -1.24 14.85
C GLU A 25 1.75 -1.20 14.45
N THR A 26 2.10 -1.89 13.36
CA THR A 26 3.47 -1.89 12.81
C THR A 26 3.69 -0.91 11.66
N ALA A 27 2.66 -0.16 11.26
CA ALA A 27 2.76 0.82 10.18
C ALA A 27 3.67 2.00 10.59
N ARG A 28 4.63 2.34 9.73
CA ARG A 28 5.62 3.40 9.98
C ARG A 28 5.81 4.29 8.76
N LEU A 29 5.62 5.59 8.93
CA LEU A 29 5.88 6.58 7.89
C LEU A 29 7.39 6.72 7.66
N ALA A 30 7.78 6.89 6.39
CA ALA A 30 9.17 7.12 6.04
C ALA A 30 9.63 8.49 6.55
N PRO A 31 10.78 8.58 7.28
CA PRO A 31 11.26 9.83 7.86
C PRO A 31 11.99 10.70 6.83
N THR A 32 11.33 11.05 5.72
CA THR A 32 11.93 11.87 4.66
C THR A 32 11.12 13.16 4.43
N SER A 33 11.82 14.24 4.08
CA SER A 33 11.22 15.57 3.83
C SER A 33 10.80 15.81 2.38
N THR A 34 11.30 14.99 1.45
CA THR A 34 11.13 15.21 0.00
C THR A 34 10.04 14.35 -0.61
N VAL A 35 9.75 13.18 -0.05
CA VAL A 35 8.73 12.26 -0.54
C VAL A 35 7.92 11.69 0.63
N ARG A 36 6.59 11.77 0.52
CA ARG A 36 5.69 11.17 1.51
C ARG A 36 5.44 9.71 1.15
N GLY A 37 5.63 8.83 2.12
CA GLY A 37 5.39 7.40 1.95
C GLY A 37 5.54 6.63 3.27
N TRP A 38 5.42 5.32 3.17
CA TRP A 38 5.58 4.40 4.30
C TRP A 38 6.95 3.73 4.21
N GLU A 39 7.65 3.66 5.35
CA GLU A 39 8.81 2.78 5.54
C GLU A 39 8.33 1.33 5.71
N HIS A 40 7.23 1.15 6.47
CA HIS A 40 6.55 -0.12 6.63
C HIS A 40 5.02 0.06 6.52
N LEU A 41 4.39 -0.74 5.67
CA LEU A 41 2.94 -0.89 5.59
C LEU A 41 2.65 -2.36 5.26
N ARG A 42 2.15 -3.11 6.24
CA ARG A 42 1.92 -4.55 6.10
C ARG A 42 0.43 -4.80 5.92
N GLY A 43 0.08 -5.47 4.83
CA GLY A 43 -1.26 -6.01 4.61
C GLY A 43 -1.27 -7.51 4.84
N GLN A 44 -2.35 -8.03 5.40
CA GLN A 44 -2.60 -9.47 5.53
C GLN A 44 -3.88 -9.81 4.77
N VAL A 45 -3.79 -10.75 3.85
CA VAL A 45 -4.95 -11.31 3.14
C VAL A 45 -5.68 -12.25 4.10
N ARG A 46 -7.02 -12.16 4.14
CA ARG A 46 -7.86 -13.09 4.91
C ARG A 46 -8.16 -14.36 4.13
#